data_AF-A0A6B3FKX0-F1
#
_entry.id   AF-A0A6B3FKX0-F1
#
_cell.length_a   1.000
_cell.length_b   1.000
_cell.length_c   1.000
_cell.angle_alpha   90.00
_cell.angle_beta   90.00
_cell.angle_gamma   90.00
#
_symmetry.space_group_name_H-M   'P 1'
#
loop_
_entity.id
_entity.type
_entity.pdbx_description
1 polymer ?
#
loop_
_entity_poly.entity_id
_entity_poly.type
_entity_poly.pdbx_seq_one_letter_code
_entity_poly.pdbx_strand_id
1 'polypeptide(L)'
;EVVDERPYELRCADATTAWIYDFGLRMPEGSSEPLGEDARERFQEAFGAVWSGRAENDGFNALVLGAGLTWRQAMVLRAYAKYLRQAGATFSQDYMEDTLRTNIHTT
;
A
#
# COMPACT_ATOMS: atom_id res chain seq x y z
N GLU A 1 -2.01 -8.99 -3.16
CA GLU A 1 -2.81 -9.45 -2.00
C GLU A 1 -1.89 -10.11 -0.98
N VAL A 2 -2.19 -9.96 0.32
CA VAL A 2 -1.48 -10.69 1.39
C VAL A 2 -2.05 -12.10 1.44
N VAL A 3 -1.18 -13.09 1.32
CA VAL A 3 -1.53 -14.52 1.21
C VAL A 3 -1.37 -15.26 2.53
N ASP A 4 -0.45 -14.81 3.38
CA ASP A 4 -0.17 -15.44 4.67
C ASP A 4 0.26 -14.36 5.66
N GLU A 5 -0.20 -14.47 6.91
CA GLU A 5 0.25 -13.65 8.04
C GLU A 5 0.59 -14.60 9.19
N ARG A 6 1.83 -14.56 9.67
CA ARG A 6 2.27 -15.33 10.83
C ARG A 6 2.80 -14.40 11.90
N PRO A 7 2.00 -14.13 12.95
CA PRO A 7 2.45 -13.36 14.10
C PRO A 7 3.24 -14.28 15.05
N TYR A 8 4.43 -13.85 15.43
CA TYR A 8 5.25 -14.51 16.46
C TYR A 8 5.40 -13.57 17.65
N GLU A 9 4.97 -14.03 18.83
CA GLU A 9 5.17 -13.30 20.09
C GLU A 9 6.59 -13.56 20.61
N LEU A 10 7.33 -12.49 20.84
CA LEU A 10 8.61 -12.50 21.53
C LEU A 10 8.43 -11.96 22.94
N ARG A 11 8.79 -12.77 23.94
CA ARG A 11 8.95 -12.32 25.32
C ARG A 11 10.41 -11.98 25.56
N CYS A 12 10.71 -10.70 25.63
CA CYS A 12 12.04 -10.22 25.95
C CYS A 12 12.36 -10.45 27.44
N ALA A 13 13.64 -10.59 27.77
CA ALA A 13 14.10 -10.85 29.14
C ALA A 13 13.80 -9.72 30.13
N ASP A 14 13.52 -8.51 29.61
CA ASP A 14 13.11 -7.31 30.35
C ASP A 14 11.58 -7.21 30.56
N ALA A 15 10.83 -8.27 30.27
CA ALA A 15 9.36 -8.33 30.28
C ALA A 15 8.66 -7.46 29.21
N THR A 16 9.38 -6.94 28.22
CA THR A 16 8.79 -6.30 27.05
C THR A 16 8.23 -7.37 26.10
N THR A 17 6.97 -7.23 25.68
CA THR A 17 6.39 -8.08 24.62
C THR A 17 6.65 -7.43 23.26
N ALA A 18 7.37 -8.11 22.38
CA ALA A 18 7.58 -7.72 20.99
C ALA A 18 6.86 -8.71 20.05
N TRP A 19 6.53 -8.25 18.84
CA TRP A 19 5.84 -9.07 17.84
C TRP A 19 6.62 -9.05 16.53
N ILE A 20 6.85 -10.22 15.94
CA ILE A 20 7.33 -10.34 14.55
C ILE A 20 6.13 -10.69 13.68
N TYR A 21 5.92 -9.91 12.64
CA TYR A 21 4.92 -10.20 11.61
C TYR A 21 5.62 -10.65 10.34
N ASP A 22 5.36 -11.89 9.92
CA ASP A 22 5.77 -12.42 8.63
C ASP A 22 4.58 -12.39 7.66
N PHE A 23 4.74 -11.69 6.54
CA PHE A 23 3.69 -11.50 5.55
C PHE A 23 4.12 -12.12 4.21
N GLY A 24 3.37 -13.10 3.75
CA GLY A 24 3.47 -13.62 2.38
C GLY A 24 2.73 -12.70 1.43
N LEU A 25 3.41 -12.06 0.48
CA LEU A 25 2.78 -11.20 -0.53
C LEU A 25 2.68 -11.93 -1.87
N ARG A 26 1.49 -11.91 -2.49
CA ARG A 26 1.30 -12.32 -3.89
C ARG A 26 0.95 -11.10 -4.72
N MET A 27 1.76 -10.87 -5.74
CA MET A 27 1.46 -9.84 -6.73
C MET A 27 0.38 -10.34 -7.69
N PRO A 28 -0.54 -9.46 -8.12
CA PRO A 28 -1.48 -9.80 -9.17
C PRO A 28 -0.74 -10.12 -10.48
N GLU A 29 -1.25 -11.08 -11.24
CA GLU A 29 -0.65 -11.49 -12.51
C GLU A 29 -0.61 -10.30 -13.49
N GLY A 30 0.56 -10.07 -14.10
CA GLY A 30 0.78 -8.94 -15.04
C GLY A 30 1.67 -7.81 -14.52
N SER A 31 2.14 -7.85 -13.26
CA SER A 31 3.24 -7.00 -12.81
C SER A 31 4.53 -7.45 -13.51
N SER A 32 4.82 -6.87 -14.67
CA SER A 32 5.91 -7.26 -15.55
C SER A 32 7.30 -6.91 -15.04
N GLU A 33 7.40 -6.07 -14.00
CA GLU A 33 8.68 -5.69 -13.41
C GLU A 33 8.96 -6.52 -12.15
N PRO A 34 10.16 -7.12 -12.04
CA PRO A 34 10.61 -7.67 -10.78
C PRO A 34 10.54 -6.58 -9.71
N LEU A 35 10.00 -6.93 -8.54
CA LEU A 35 10.03 -6.04 -7.38
C LEU A 35 11.51 -5.64 -7.14
N GLY A 36 11.85 -4.38 -7.36
CA GLY A 36 13.16 -3.85 -7.01
C GLY A 36 13.43 -4.06 -5.52
N GLU A 37 14.70 -4.09 -5.10
CA GLU A 37 15.08 -4.29 -3.70
C GLU A 37 14.32 -3.35 -2.73
N ASP A 38 14.01 -2.14 -3.19
CA ASP A 38 13.28 -1.10 -2.46
C ASP A 38 11.77 -1.36 -2.29
N ALA A 39 11.20 -2.37 -2.96
CA ALA A 39 9.79 -2.72 -2.83
C ALA A 39 9.44 -3.18 -1.41
N ARG A 40 10.36 -3.91 -0.77
CA ARG A 40 10.19 -4.35 0.62
C ARG A 40 10.14 -3.16 1.58
N GLU A 41 11.06 -2.22 1.41
CA GLU A 41 11.13 -1.02 2.25
C GLU A 41 9.88 -0.16 2.09
N ARG A 42 9.48 0.16 0.85
CA ARG A 42 8.25 0.92 0.58
C ARG A 42 7.01 0.26 1.17
N PHE A 43 6.91 -1.06 1.09
CA PHE A 43 5.81 -1.79 1.69
C PHE A 43 5.82 -1.68 3.23
N GLN A 44 6.97 -1.88 3.87
CA GLN A 44 7.10 -1.75 5.32
C GLN A 44 6.78 -0.34 5.80
N GLU A 45 7.24 0.68 5.08
CA GLU A 45 6.89 2.08 5.37
C GLU A 45 5.40 2.36 5.21
N ALA A 46 4.79 1.88 4.12
CA ALA A 46 3.37 2.04 3.87
C ALA A 46 2.53 1.32 4.93
N PHE A 47 2.89 0.09 5.28
CA PHE A 47 2.26 -0.67 6.34
C PHE A 47 2.36 0.05 7.69
N GLY A 48 3.56 0.52 8.06
CA GLY A 48 3.77 1.31 9.28
C GLY A 48 2.99 2.62 9.28
N ALA A 49 2.85 3.29 8.13
CA ALA A 49 2.04 4.49 7.99
C ALA A 49 0.55 4.21 8.19
N VAL A 50 0.02 3.12 7.61
CA VAL A 50 -1.38 2.70 7.82
C VAL A 50 -1.63 2.30 9.27
N TRP A 51 -0.73 1.50 9.86
CA TRP A 51 -0.84 1.05 11.25
C TRP A 51 -0.82 2.21 12.25
N SER A 52 0.00 3.22 12.00
CA SER A 52 0.06 4.44 12.82
C SER A 52 -1.05 5.47 12.52
N GLY A 53 -1.97 5.17 11.60
CA GLY A 53 -3.04 6.08 11.19
C GLY A 53 -2.59 7.28 10.35
N ARG A 54 -1.34 7.28 9.85
CA ARG A 54 -0.79 8.33 8.97
C ARG A 54 -1.19 8.14 7.51
N ALA A 55 -1.65 6.95 7.12
CA ALA A 55 -2.18 6.64 5.80
C ALA A 55 -3.50 5.88 5.92
N GLU A 56 -4.43 6.11 4.98
CA GLU A 56 -5.70 5.37 4.91
C GLU A 56 -5.50 3.97 4.31
N ASN A 57 -6.34 3.02 4.73
CA ASN A 57 -6.35 1.64 4.21
C ASN A 57 -7.36 1.51 3.05
N ASP A 58 -6.99 1.97 1.86
CA ASP A 58 -7.82 1.90 0.64
C ASP A 58 -7.04 1.38 -0.57
N GLY A 59 -7.67 1.36 -1.76
CA GLY A 59 -7.10 0.77 -2.96
C GLY A 59 -5.89 1.53 -3.52
N PHE A 60 -5.63 2.78 -3.11
CA PHE A 60 -4.38 3.47 -3.46
C PHE A 60 -3.15 2.78 -2.90
N ASN A 61 -3.27 2.02 -1.81
CA ASN A 61 -2.15 1.26 -1.24
C ASN A 61 -1.64 0.17 -2.18
N ALA A 62 -2.49 -0.32 -3.10
CA ALA A 62 -2.06 -1.27 -4.12
C ALA A 62 -1.00 -0.68 -5.06
N LEU A 63 -0.97 0.65 -5.24
CA LEU A 63 0.02 1.34 -6.08
C LEU A 63 1.43 1.32 -5.48
N VAL A 64 1.57 1.10 -4.17
CA VAL A 64 2.88 0.98 -3.52
C VAL A 64 3.64 -0.22 -4.08
N LEU A 65 2.95 -1.33 -4.24
CA LEU A 65 3.51 -2.57 -4.78
C LEU A 65 3.40 -2.65 -6.30
N GLY A 66 2.29 -2.18 -6.88
CA GLY A 66 2.00 -2.31 -8.31
C GLY A 66 2.67 -1.24 -9.20
N ALA A 67 2.82 -0.01 -8.72
CA ALA A 67 3.41 1.11 -9.45
C ALA A 67 4.72 1.62 -8.81
N GLY A 68 5.18 0.95 -7.74
CA GLY A 68 6.37 1.37 -7.02
C GLY A 68 6.26 2.74 -6.33
N LEU A 69 5.05 3.18 -6.00
CA LEU A 69 4.88 4.45 -5.31
C LEU A 69 5.25 4.34 -3.82
N THR A 70 5.69 5.43 -3.22
CA THR A 70 5.74 5.58 -1.77
C THR A 70 4.33 5.84 -1.23
N TRP A 71 4.09 5.56 0.06
CA TRP A 71 2.80 5.85 0.71
C TRP A 71 2.42 7.34 0.64
N ARG A 72 3.42 8.23 0.60
CA ARG A 72 3.21 9.68 0.43
C ARG A 72 2.71 10.02 -0.96
N GLN A 73 3.28 9.40 -2.01
CA GLN A 73 2.80 9.59 -3.38
C GLN A 73 1.37 9.05 -3.54
N ALA A 74 1.07 7.88 -2.96
CA ALA A 74 -0.29 7.35 -2.92
C ALA A 74 -1.26 8.30 -2.20
N MET A 75 -0.85 8.93 -1.09
CA MET A 75 -1.66 9.95 -0.42
C MET A 75 -1.94 11.18 -1.30
N VAL A 76 -0.96 11.63 -2.08
CA VAL A 76 -1.15 12.77 -2.99
C VAL A 76 -2.19 12.44 -4.07
N LEU A 77 -2.14 11.23 -4.65
CA LEU A 77 -3.15 10.76 -5.60
C LEU A 77 -4.55 10.69 -4.97
N ARG A 78 -4.63 10.20 -3.72
CA ARG A 78 -5.87 10.20 -2.96
C ARG A 78 -6.42 11.60 -2.72
N ALA A 79 -5.55 12.56 -2.40
CA ALA A 79 -5.94 13.96 -2.24
C ALA A 79 -6.50 14.54 -3.55
N TYR A 80 -5.88 14.24 -4.69
CA TYR A 80 -6.42 14.63 -6.00
C TYR A 80 -7.76 13.98 -6.31
N ALA A 81 -7.93 12.69 -6.04
CA ALA A 81 -9.21 12.00 -6.24
C ALA A 81 -10.32 12.63 -5.39
N LYS A 82 -10.05 12.93 -4.12
CA LYS A 82 -10.98 13.61 -3.22
C LYS A 82 -11.31 15.03 -3.71
N TYR A 83 -10.31 15.78 -4.17
CA TYR A 83 -10.49 17.11 -4.73
C TYR A 83 -11.34 17.10 -6.01
N LEU A 84 -11.08 16.19 -6.94
CA LEU A 84 -11.87 16.04 -8.17
C LEU A 84 -13.33 15.71 -7.86
N ARG A 85 -13.57 14.85 -6.85
CA ARG A 85 -14.93 14.56 -6.37
C ARG A 85 -15.62 15.78 -5.80
N GLN A 86 -14.91 16.63 -5.06
CA GLN A 86 -15.44 17.91 -4.55
C GLN A 86 -15.72 18.91 -5.68
N ALA A 87 -14.91 18.91 -6.74
CA ALA A 87 -15.09 19.76 -7.91
C ALA A 87 -16.22 19.30 -8.87
N GLY A 88 -16.95 18.22 -8.53
CA GLY A 88 -18.08 17.73 -9.30
C GLY A 88 -17.73 16.72 -10.39
N ALA A 89 -16.55 16.10 -10.34
CA ALA A 89 -16.24 14.98 -11.23
C ALA A 89 -17.19 13.80 -10.98
N THR A 90 -17.69 13.19 -12.05
CA THR A 90 -18.65 12.07 -12.00
C THR A 90 -18.00 10.73 -11.66
N PHE A 91 -16.67 10.67 -11.64
CA PHE A 91 -15.93 9.44 -11.40
C PHE A 91 -15.85 9.14 -9.89
N SER A 92 -16.17 7.90 -9.51
CA SER A 92 -16.00 7.44 -8.14
C SER A 92 -14.51 7.30 -7.80
N GLN A 93 -14.20 7.35 -6.50
CA GLN A 93 -12.85 7.08 -6.02
C GLN A 93 -12.39 5.67 -6.45
N ASP A 94 -13.25 4.66 -6.28
CA ASP A 94 -12.98 3.29 -6.69
C ASP A 94 -12.64 3.16 -8.18
N TYR A 95 -13.31 3.93 -9.04
CA TYR A 95 -13.01 3.95 -10.48
C TYR A 95 -11.63 4.55 -10.77
N MET A 96 -11.24 5.61 -10.06
CA MET A 96 -9.91 6.20 -10.20
C MET A 96 -8.82 5.25 -9.70
N GLU A 97 -9.04 4.58 -8.57
CA GLU A 97 -8.14 3.57 -8.02
C GLU A 97 -7.93 2.39 -8.99
N ASP A 98 -9.02 1.87 -9.56
CA ASP A 98 -8.98 0.78 -10.55
C ASP A 98 -8.26 1.20 -11.85
N THR A 99 -8.53 2.43 -12.32
CA THR A 99 -7.88 2.98 -13.51
C THR A 99 -6.37 3.12 -13.32
N LEU A 100 -5.93 3.66 -12.18
CA LEU A 100 -4.51 3.82 -11.85
C LEU A 100 -3.82 2.47 -11.69
N ARG A 101 -4.49 1.50 -11.07
CA ARG A 101 -3.97 0.12 -10.94
C ARG A 101 -3.84 -0.59 -12.29
N THR A 102 -4.72 -0.31 -13.24
CA THR A 102 -4.67 -0.92 -14.57
C THR A 102 -3.62 -0.24 -15.46
N ASN A 103 -3.30 1.04 -15.22
CA ASN A 103 -2.39 1.86 -16.04
C ASN A 103 -1.08 2.24 -15.33
N ILE A 104 -0.47 1.30 -14.61
CA ILE A 104 0.77 1.51 -13.85
C ILE A 104 1.99 1.97 -14.68
N HIS A 105 1.98 1.75 -16.00
CA HIS A 105 3.08 2.06 -16.91
C HIS A 105 3.13 3.54 -17.37
N THR A 106 2.13 4.35 -17.01
CA THR A 106 2.01 5.75 -17.47
C THR A 106 2.24 6.77 -16.34
N THR A 107 2.54 6.32 -15.12
CA THR A 107 2.79 7.19 -13.95
C THR A 107 4.28 7.32 -13.68
#